data_AF-A0A3L7P7S3-F1
#
_entry.id   AF-A0A3L7P7S3-F1
#
_cell.length_a   1.000
_cell.length_b   1.000
_cell.length_c   1.000
_cell.angle_alpha   90.00
_cell.angle_beta   90.00
_cell.angle_gamma   90.00
#
_symmetry.space_group_name_H-M   'P 1'
#
loop_
_entity.id
_entity.type
_entity.pdbx_description
1 polymer ?
#
loop_
_entity_poly.entity_id
_entity_poly.type
_entity_poly.pdbx_seq_one_letter_code
_entity_poly.pdbx_strand_id
1 'polypeptide(L)' 'MIPLHRDTIYTFRFADDRLIGRFHLADAPAGQRVVVYRLEGLSTIRGDRLLEARVGANGWVELTEPLIMRTGEGFIASCE' A
#
# COMPACT_ATOMS: atom_id res chain seq x y z
N MET A 1 -13.00 16.45 -19.68
CA MET A 1 -12.00 15.37 -19.88
C MET A 1 -12.25 14.34 -18.79
N ILE A 2 -12.76 13.15 -19.15
CA ILE A 2 -13.02 12.08 -18.18
C ILE A 2 -11.72 11.26 -18.05
N PRO A 3 -11.15 11.06 -16.85
CA PRO A 3 -9.97 10.21 -16.70
C PRO A 3 -10.34 8.77 -17.08
N LEU A 4 -9.62 8.16 -18.02
CA LEU A 4 -9.91 6.82 -18.52
C LEU A 4 -9.50 5.69 -17.55
N HIS A 5 -8.63 5.98 -16.57
CA HIS A 5 -8.27 5.09 -15.45
C HIS A 5 -7.48 5.90 -14.41
N ARG A 6 -7.71 5.71 -13.11
CA ARG A 6 -6.86 6.22 -12.03
C ARG A 6 -6.37 5.04 -11.20
N ASP A 7 -5.19 4.53 -11.54
CA ASP A 7 -4.40 3.75 -10.59
C ASP A 7 -4.00 4.69 -9.45
N THR A 8 -4.67 4.56 -8.31
CA THR A 8 -4.35 5.40 -7.16
C THR A 8 -3.21 4.75 -6.40
N ILE A 9 -2.07 5.44 -6.38
CA ILE A 9 -0.82 4.96 -5.77
C ILE A 9 -0.61 5.68 -4.44
N TYR A 10 -0.44 4.89 -3.38
CA TYR A 10 -0.13 5.37 -2.04
C TYR A 10 1.27 4.90 -1.67
N THR A 11 2.12 5.80 -1.18
CA THR A 11 3.49 5.47 -0.76
C THR A 11 3.63 5.63 0.74
N PHE A 12 4.10 4.59 1.41
CA PHE A 12 4.36 4.57 2.85
C PHE A 12 5.86 4.47 3.09
N ARG A 13 6.38 5.32 3.98
CA ARG A 13 7.79 5.33 4.40
C ARG A 13 7.87 5.36 5.91
N PHE A 14 8.84 4.64 6.44
CA PHE A 14 9.00 4.49 7.88
C PHE A 14 10.40 4.94 8.30
N ALA A 15 10.45 5.86 9.27
CA ALA A 15 11.68 6.36 9.85
C ALA A 15 12.26 5.42 10.93
N ASP A 16 11.52 4.38 11.30
CA ASP A 16 11.86 3.40 12.32
C ASP A 16 11.37 2.02 11.88
N ASP A 17 11.87 0.97 12.53
CA ASP A 17 11.38 -0.39 12.34
C ASP A 17 9.91 -0.49 12.77
N ARG A 18 9.05 -1.03 11.90
CA ARG A 18 7.62 -1.22 12.16
C ARG A 18 7.10 -2.56 11.69
N LEU A 19 6.18 -3.10 12.46
CA LEU A 19 5.34 -4.23 12.07
C LEU A 19 3.97 -3.68 11.67
N ILE A 20 3.65 -3.76 10.38
CA ILE A 20 2.44 -3.18 9.79
C ILE A 20 1.41 -4.30 9.63
N GLY A 21 0.45 -4.36 10.54
CA GLY A 21 -0.70 -5.28 10.43
C GLY A 21 -1.86 -4.70 9.59
N ARG A 22 -1.92 -3.37 9.46
CA ARG A 22 -2.95 -2.67 8.68
C ARG A 22 -2.52 -1.25 8.31
N PHE A 23 -3.14 -0.68 7.28
CA PHE A 23 -2.95 0.72 6.89
C PHE A 23 -4.25 1.30 6.31
N HIS A 24 -4.36 2.64 6.31
CA HIS A 24 -5.55 3.34 5.84
C HIS A 24 -5.32 3.98 4.47
N LEU A 25 -6.27 3.84 3.56
CA LEU A 25 -6.30 4.48 2.26
C LEU A 25 -7.48 5.47 2.20
N ALA A 26 -7.17 6.76 2.09
CA ALA A 26 -8.17 7.82 2.26
C ALA A 26 -9.29 7.80 1.20
N ASP A 27 -8.95 7.52 -0.06
CA ASP A 27 -9.88 7.63 -1.19
C ASP A 27 -10.15 6.27 -1.86
N ALA A 28 -9.78 5.16 -1.22
CA ALA A 28 -9.96 3.83 -1.80
C ALA A 28 -11.35 3.26 -1.43
N PRO A 29 -12.17 2.85 -2.42
CA PRO A 29 -13.48 2.28 -2.16
C PRO A 29 -13.40 0.96 -1.39
N ALA A 30 -14.40 0.67 -0.55
CA ALA A 30 -14.51 -0.63 0.09
C ALA A 30 -14.61 -1.76 -0.96
N GLY A 31 -13.91 -2.87 -0.70
CA GLY A 31 -13.80 -4.01 -1.62
C GLY A 31 -12.77 -3.82 -2.74
N GLN A 32 -12.22 -2.62 -2.93
CA GLN A 32 -11.16 -2.35 -3.91
C GLN A 32 -9.97 -3.27 -3.64
N ARG A 33 -9.44 -3.88 -4.70
CA ARG A 33 -8.26 -4.70 -4.63
C ARG A 33 -7.03 -3.80 -4.48
N VAL A 34 -6.16 -4.17 -3.55
CA VAL A 34 -4.93 -3.43 -3.27
C VAL A 34 -3.77 -4.40 -3.43
N VAL A 35 -2.84 -4.04 -4.31
CA VAL A 35 -1.57 -4.76 -4.45
C VAL A 35 -0.48 -3.95 -3.75
N VAL A 36 0.26 -4.61 -2.87
CA VAL A 36 1.34 -4.00 -2.11
C VAL A 36 2.68 -4.41 -2.70
N TYR A 37 3.53 -3.44 -2.98
CA TYR A 37 4.87 -3.60 -3.54
C TYR A 37 5.91 -3.05 -2.58
N ARG A 38 7.10 -3.62 -2.57
CA ARG A 38 8.26 -3.03 -1.90
C ARG A 38 8.61 -1.71 -2.60
N LEU A 39 9.03 -0.73 -1.80
CA LEU A 39 9.58 0.52 -2.29
C LEU A 39 11.08 0.36 -2.53
N GLU A 40 11.54 0.57 -3.77
CA GLU A 40 12.96 0.47 -4.10
C GLU A 40 13.70 1.78 -3.79
N GLY A 41 14.53 1.73 -2.75
CA GLY A 41 15.34 2.84 -2.29
C GLY A 41 14.51 4.09 -1.96
N LEU A 42 15.04 5.26 -2.31
CA LEU A 42 14.36 6.55 -2.09
C LEU A 42 13.46 6.97 -3.26
N SER A 43 13.27 6.12 -4.28
CA SER A 43 12.40 6.42 -5.42
C SER A 43 10.95 6.03 -5.13
N THR A 44 10.00 6.42 -5.97
CA THR A 44 8.61 5.90 -5.96
C THR A 44 8.44 4.73 -6.93
N ILE A 45 9.53 4.00 -7.22
CA ILE A 45 9.52 2.85 -8.12
C ILE A 45 8.97 1.64 -7.36
N ARG A 46 8.03 0.92 -8.00
CA ARG A 46 7.51 -0.35 -7.50
C ARG A 46 8.57 -1.43 -7.69
N GLY A 47 9.03 -2.00 -6.58
CA GLY A 47 9.87 -3.20 -6.57
C GLY A 47 9.04 -4.46 -6.58
N ASP A 48 9.49 -5.45 -5.81
CA ASP A 48 8.84 -6.75 -5.69
C ASP A 48 7.43 -6.63 -5.11
N ARG A 49 6.49 -7.40 -5.66
CA ARG A 49 5.15 -7.54 -5.10
C ARG A 49 5.25 -8.31 -3.78
N LEU A 50 4.77 -7.70 -2.70
CA LEU A 50 4.77 -8.27 -1.36
C LEU A 50 3.51 -9.10 -1.11
N LEU A 51 2.34 -8.52 -1.36
CA LEU A 51 1.04 -9.19 -1.12
C LEU A 51 -0.10 -8.54 -1.89
N GLU A 52 -1.28 -9.11 -1.74
CA GLU A 52 -2.55 -8.54 -2.17
C GLU A 52 -3.56 -8.58 -1.03
N ALA A 53 -4.36 -7.53 -0.92
CA ALA A 53 -5.39 -7.36 0.09
C ALA A 53 -6.60 -6.63 -0.50
N ARG A 54 -7.62 -6.40 0.33
CA ARG A 54 -8.80 -5.61 -0.03
C ARG A 54 -9.05 -4.52 1.00
N VAL A 55 -9.58 -3.40 0.53
CA VAL A 55 -10.02 -2.30 1.39
C VAL A 55 -11.29 -2.69 2.12
N GLY A 56 -11.31 -2.51 3.44
CA GLY A 56 -12.49 -2.68 4.28
C GLY A 56 -13.49 -1.54 4.14
N ALA A 57 -14.64 -1.65 4.82
CA ALA A 57 -15.74 -0.69 4.73
C ALA A 57 -15.38 0.76 5.16
N ASN A 58 -14.27 0.94 5.86
CA ASN A 58 -13.82 2.18 6.45
C ASN A 58 -12.46 2.66 5.90
N GLY A 59 -12.06 2.19 4.71
CA GLY A 59 -10.78 2.59 4.10
C GLY A 59 -9.55 1.87 4.67
N TRP A 60 -9.71 1.04 5.70
CA TRP A 60 -8.62 0.25 6.26
C TRP A 60 -8.38 -1.02 5.46
N VAL A 61 -7.11 -1.28 5.16
CA VAL A 61 -6.63 -2.54 4.61
C VAL A 61 -6.03 -3.33 5.76
N GLU A 62 -6.70 -4.41 6.14
CA GLU A 62 -6.21 -5.37 7.15
C GLU A 62 -5.38 -6.43 6.44
N LEU A 63 -4.19 -6.74 6.97
CA LEU A 63 -3.27 -7.72 6.39
C LEU A 63 -3.33 -9.03 7.18
N THR A 64 -3.51 -10.15 6.48
CA THR A 64 -3.49 -11.48 7.11
C THR A 64 -2.13 -11.78 7.76
N GLU A 65 -1.05 -11.35 7.11
CA GLU A 65 0.31 -11.43 7.62
C GLU A 65 0.90 -10.02 7.71
N PRO A 66 1.38 -9.59 8.89
CA PRO A 66 1.96 -8.28 9.04
C PRO A 66 3.23 -8.10 8.20
N LEU A 67 3.37 -6.93 7.57
CA LEU A 67 4.59 -6.57 6.87
C LEU A 67 5.62 -6.03 7.86
N ILE A 68 6.83 -6.58 7.83
CA ILE A 68 7.97 -6.07 8.60
C ILE A 68 8.69 -5.05 7.72
N MET A 69 8.72 -3.79 8.18
CA MET A 69 9.43 -2.69 7.54
C MET A 69 10.58 -2.26 8.42
N ARG A 70 11.80 -2.24 7.88
CA ARG A 70 12.95 -1.68 8.58
C ARG A 70 13.02 -0.16 8.42
N THR A 71 13.82 0.46 9.27
CA THR A 71 14.14 1.88 9.21
C THR A 71 14.62 2.26 7.80
N GLY A 72 13.96 3.24 7.19
CA GLY A 72 14.25 3.69 5.83
C GLY A 72 13.58 2.87 4.73
N GLU A 73 12.95 1.74 5.04
CA GLU A 73 12.13 0.99 4.10
C GLU A 73 10.73 1.60 3.95
N GLY A 74 10.04 1.13 2.91
CA GLY A 74 8.68 1.51 2.62
C GLY A 74 8.00 0.52 1.69
N PHE A 75 6.72 0.78 1.46
CA PHE A 75 5.94 0.03 0.49
C PHE A 75 5.00 0.96 -0.29
N ILE A 76 4.58 0.48 -1.45
CA ILE A 76 3.60 1.13 -2.31
C ILE A 76 2.33 0.30 -2.30
N ALA A 77 1.18 0.92 -2.07
CA ALA A 77 -0.13 0.31 -2.28
C ALA A 77 -0.75 0.88 -3.57
N SER A 78 -1.06 0.00 -4.52
CA SER A 78 -1.77 0.33 -5.76
C SER A 78 -3.20 -0.20 -5.67
N CYS A 79 -4.17 0.67 -5.89
CA CYS A 79 -5.55 0.26 -6.11
C CYS A 79 -5.73 -0.09 -7.59
N GLU A 80 -5.96 -1.37 -7.89
CA GLU A 80 -6.20 -1.91 -9.24
C GLU A 80 -7.65 -2.37 -9.39
#